data_AF-A0A517P6G4-F1
#
_entry.id   AF-A0A517P6G4-F1
#
_cell.length_a   1.000
_cell.length_b   1.000
_cell.length_c   1.000
_cell.angle_alpha   90.00
_cell.angle_beta   90.00
_cell.angle_gamma   90.00
#
_symmetry.space_group_name_H-M   'P 1'
#
loop_
_entity.id
_entity.type
_entity.pdbx_description
1 polymer ?
#
loop_
_entity_poly.entity_id
_entity_poly.type
_entity_poly.pdbx_seq_one_letter_code
_entity_poly.pdbx_strand_id
1 'polypeptide(L)'
;MPRSLHRSRLRAAATVGALGAVAAVALAARTPAPAAAPAPAPARDEVPKTAPQTLPAPVVDMHELMELFNEPLYKSLKKKVAEEPADARAWSGIKHDALAGAEIINLAAIREIGDEHKAAWPELTRTAQQAALDLAHAADAKDWQRTQAAWKSLVANCNDCHQKVAPDGAPMLKP
;
A
#
# COMPACT_ATOMS: atom_id res chain seq x y z
N MET A 1 31.48 47.78 0.97
CA MET A 1 32.45 47.60 2.06
C MET A 1 32.38 46.15 2.56
N PRO A 2 33.45 45.34 2.46
CA PRO A 2 33.44 43.94 2.87
C PRO A 2 33.94 43.81 4.31
N ARG A 3 33.28 43.00 5.15
CA ARG A 3 33.82 42.63 6.47
C ARG A 3 33.59 41.16 6.79
N SER A 4 34.74 40.47 6.87
CA SER A 4 35.11 39.33 7.70
C SER A 4 34.24 38.07 7.78
N LEU A 5 34.79 37.05 7.13
CA LEU A 5 34.85 35.64 7.56
C LEU A 5 35.16 35.49 9.05
N HIS A 6 34.46 34.61 9.77
CA HIS A 6 35.03 33.88 10.91
C HIS A 6 34.57 32.42 10.89
N ARG A 7 35.54 31.54 10.65
CA ARG A 7 35.44 30.08 10.79
C ARG A 7 35.74 29.73 12.24
N SER A 8 34.90 28.94 12.90
CA SER A 8 35.27 28.25 14.14
C SER A 8 35.13 26.75 13.94
N ARG A 9 36.29 26.10 13.82
CA ARG A 9 36.46 24.65 13.90
C ARG A 9 36.62 24.31 15.38
N LEU A 10 35.85 23.35 15.87
CA LEU A 10 36.15 22.66 17.13
C LEU A 10 36.23 21.16 16.83
N ARG A 11 37.47 20.67 16.85
CA ARG A 11 37.82 19.26 16.99
C ARG A 11 37.97 19.00 18.50
N ALA A 12 37.37 17.94 19.00
CA ALA A 12 37.75 17.32 20.26
C ALA A 12 37.92 15.82 20.02
N ALA A 13 39.03 15.29 20.53
CA ALA A 13 39.54 13.94 20.32
C ALA A 13 39.60 13.18 21.64
N ALA A 14 39.64 11.84 21.51
CA ALA A 14 40.14 10.83 22.46
C ALA A 14 39.31 10.64 23.74
N THR A 15 39.08 9.43 24.28
CA THR A 15 39.95 8.30 24.62
C THR A 15 39.04 7.09 24.95
N VAL A 16 39.20 5.90 24.36
CA VAL A 16 39.90 4.68 24.85
C VAL A 16 39.80 4.36 26.35
N GLY A 17 39.24 3.19 26.65
CA GLY A 17 39.36 2.42 27.90
C GLY A 17 38.00 1.90 28.36
N ALA A 18 37.77 0.68 28.83
CA ALA A 18 38.58 -0.51 29.07
C ALA A 18 37.61 -1.60 29.56
N LEU A 19 37.93 -2.88 29.26
CA LEU A 19 37.67 -4.09 30.04
C LEU A 19 36.27 -4.36 30.65
N GLY A 20 35.71 -5.55 30.35
CA GLY A 20 34.80 -6.19 31.30
C GLY A 20 33.98 -7.36 30.78
N ALA A 21 34.42 -8.58 31.13
CA ALA A 21 33.65 -9.83 31.24
C ALA A 21 33.15 -10.50 29.94
N VAL A 22 33.99 -11.42 29.43
CA VAL A 22 33.52 -12.53 28.58
C VAL A 22 32.84 -13.55 29.51
N ALA A 23 31.51 -13.53 29.57
CA ALA A 23 30.75 -14.59 30.21
C ALA A 23 30.74 -15.82 29.27
N ALA A 24 31.51 -16.85 29.63
CA ALA A 24 31.43 -18.15 28.98
C ALA A 24 30.10 -18.82 29.33
N VAL A 25 29.09 -18.64 28.47
CA VAL A 25 27.84 -19.40 28.55
C VAL A 25 28.12 -20.81 28.07
N ALA A 26 28.04 -21.78 28.99
CA ALA A 26 28.12 -23.19 28.67
C ALA A 26 26.91 -23.58 27.80
N LEU A 27 27.16 -23.75 26.50
CA LEU A 27 26.16 -24.19 25.54
C LEU A 27 25.95 -25.70 25.71
N ALA A 28 25.02 -26.08 26.58
CA ALA A 28 24.56 -27.46 26.67
C ALA A 28 23.83 -27.81 25.36
N ALA A 29 24.48 -28.62 24.52
CA ALA A 29 23.88 -29.17 23.31
C ALA A 29 22.69 -30.04 23.70
N ARG A 30 21.48 -29.48 23.62
CA ARG A 30 20.23 -30.26 23.66
C ARG A 30 20.16 -31.06 22.37
N THR A 31 20.31 -32.37 22.47
CA THR A 31 19.94 -33.28 21.39
C THR A 31 18.44 -33.12 21.12
N PRO A 32 18.02 -32.73 19.90
CA PRO A 32 16.60 -32.67 19.58
C PRO A 32 16.04 -34.09 19.63
N ALA A 33 14.99 -34.28 20.42
CA ALA A 33 14.20 -35.50 20.39
C ALA A 33 13.65 -35.71 18.96
N PRO A 34 13.59 -36.97 18.47
CA PRO A 34 13.01 -37.24 17.16
C PRO A 34 11.56 -36.74 17.15
N ALA A 35 11.26 -35.80 16.26
CA ALA A 35 9.92 -35.31 16.04
C ALA A 35 9.04 -36.50 15.62
N ALA A 36 8.00 -36.78 16.40
CA ALA A 36 6.97 -37.72 16.00
C ALA A 36 6.39 -37.25 14.66
N ALA A 37 6.28 -38.17 13.70
CA ALA A 37 5.70 -37.89 12.40
C ALA A 37 4.28 -37.29 12.58
N PRO A 38 3.94 -36.21 11.87
CA PRO A 38 2.59 -35.65 11.95
C PRO A 38 1.58 -36.72 11.53
N ALA A 39 0.54 -36.90 12.34
CA ALA A 39 -0.58 -37.75 11.99
C ALA A 39 -1.16 -37.30 10.64
N PRO A 40 -1.60 -38.23 9.77
CA PRO A 40 -2.23 -37.87 8.50
C PRO A 40 -3.43 -36.97 8.79
N ALA A 41 -3.44 -35.79 8.16
CA ALA A 41 -4.57 -34.88 8.24
C ALA A 41 -5.84 -35.62 7.78
N PRO A 42 -6.99 -35.41 8.45
CA PRO A 42 -8.24 -35.97 7.99
C PRO A 42 -8.46 -35.57 6.54
N ALA A 43 -8.89 -36.53 5.72
CA ALA A 43 -9.30 -36.27 4.35
C ALA A 43 -10.32 -35.13 4.39
N ARG A 44 -9.97 -33.99 3.79
CA ARG A 44 -10.93 -32.91 3.62
C ARG A 44 -11.96 -33.42 2.64
N ASP A 45 -13.22 -33.53 3.07
CA ASP A 45 -14.33 -33.71 2.15
C ASP A 45 -14.20 -32.66 1.05
N GLU A 46 -14.22 -33.11 -0.22
CA GLU A 46 -14.22 -32.20 -1.35
C GLU A 46 -15.43 -31.28 -1.20
N VAL A 47 -15.17 -29.99 -0.99
CA VAL A 47 -16.20 -28.97 -0.99
C VAL A 47 -16.92 -29.07 -2.33
N PRO A 48 -18.24 -29.33 -2.35
CA PRO A 48 -19.00 -29.40 -3.59
C PRO A 48 -18.73 -28.13 -4.39
N LYS A 49 -18.32 -28.29 -5.65
CA LYS A 49 -18.06 -27.18 -6.57
C LYS A 49 -19.36 -26.38 -6.74
N THR A 50 -19.52 -25.33 -5.94
CA THR A 50 -20.69 -24.46 -5.93
C THR A 50 -20.94 -23.97 -7.35
N ALA A 51 -22.19 -24.04 -7.80
CA ALA A 51 -22.62 -23.50 -9.09
C ALA A 51 -22.12 -22.04 -9.25
N PRO A 52 -21.83 -21.57 -10.48
CA PRO A 52 -21.38 -20.20 -10.71
C PRO A 52 -22.36 -19.22 -10.06
N GLN A 53 -21.90 -18.45 -9.09
CA GLN A 53 -22.69 -17.36 -8.55
C GLN A 53 -22.71 -16.24 -9.60
N THR A 54 -23.90 -15.90 -10.10
CA THR A 54 -24.07 -14.73 -10.94
C THR A 54 -23.81 -13.49 -10.08
N LEU A 55 -22.76 -12.74 -10.37
CA LEU A 55 -22.50 -11.46 -9.72
C LEU A 55 -23.67 -10.49 -10.00
N PRO A 56 -24.04 -9.62 -9.05
CA PRO A 56 -24.98 -8.54 -9.33
C PRO A 56 -24.49 -7.66 -10.48
N ALA A 57 -25.42 -7.18 -11.30
CA ALA A 57 -25.08 -6.20 -12.34
C ALA A 57 -24.62 -4.88 -11.69
N PRO A 58 -23.59 -4.21 -12.24
CA PRO A 58 -23.22 -2.87 -11.82
C PRO A 58 -24.40 -1.89 -11.91
N VAL A 59 -24.55 -1.01 -10.92
CA VAL A 59 -25.61 0.02 -10.90
C VAL A 59 -25.27 1.20 -11.82
N VAL A 60 -23.98 1.43 -12.07
CA VAL A 60 -23.44 2.54 -12.86
C VAL A 60 -22.38 2.01 -13.82
N ASP A 61 -22.15 2.70 -14.94
CA ASP A 61 -21.09 2.34 -15.88
C ASP A 61 -19.68 2.69 -15.35
N MET A 62 -18.63 2.38 -16.12
CA MET A 62 -17.24 2.64 -15.69
C MET A 62 -16.93 4.13 -15.54
N HIS A 63 -17.48 4.98 -16.42
CA HIS A 63 -17.29 6.41 -16.35
C HIS A 63 -17.94 6.98 -15.08
N GLU A 64 -19.19 6.60 -14.83
CA GLU A 64 -19.93 6.99 -13.63
C GLU A 64 -19.30 6.44 -12.34
N LEU A 65 -18.72 5.23 -12.35
CA LEU A 65 -17.96 4.72 -11.19
C LEU A 65 -16.78 5.63 -10.87
N MET A 66 -16.05 6.06 -11.89
CA MET A 66 -14.89 6.93 -11.71
C MET A 66 -15.31 8.34 -11.31
N GLU A 67 -16.32 8.92 -11.95
CA GLU A 67 -16.78 10.29 -11.69
C GLU A 67 -17.52 10.42 -10.34
N LEU A 68 -18.50 9.56 -10.07
CA LEU A 68 -19.38 9.72 -8.91
C LEU A 68 -18.76 9.20 -7.61
N PHE A 69 -17.90 8.19 -7.69
CA PHE A 69 -17.32 7.54 -6.50
C PHE A 69 -15.83 7.81 -6.37
N ASN A 70 -15.05 7.58 -7.43
CA ASN A 70 -13.59 7.67 -7.32
C ASN A 70 -13.08 9.11 -7.27
N GLU A 71 -13.63 10.03 -8.06
CA GLU A 71 -13.15 11.42 -8.10
C GLU A 71 -13.33 12.16 -6.76
N PRO A 72 -14.49 12.12 -6.08
CA PRO A 72 -14.63 12.72 -4.76
C PRO A 72 -13.66 12.11 -3.75
N LEU A 73 -13.43 10.80 -3.84
CA LEU A 73 -12.50 10.08 -2.98
C LEU A 73 -11.05 10.53 -3.21
N TYR A 74 -10.62 10.62 -4.47
CA TYR A 74 -9.30 11.14 -4.84
C TYR A 74 -9.10 12.57 -4.33
N LYS A 75 -10.08 13.46 -4.52
CA LYS A 75 -10.04 14.84 -4.02
C LYS A 75 -9.91 14.88 -2.49
N SER A 76 -10.64 14.00 -1.80
CA SER A 76 -10.60 13.85 -0.35
C SER A 76 -9.22 13.36 0.13
N LEU A 77 -8.68 12.28 -0.46
CA LEU A 77 -7.34 11.77 -0.17
C LEU A 77 -6.27 12.83 -0.39
N LYS A 78 -6.29 13.49 -1.55
CA LYS A 78 -5.36 14.56 -1.90
C LYS A 78 -5.31 15.66 -0.84
N LYS A 79 -6.47 16.08 -0.33
CA LYS A 79 -6.55 17.07 0.75
C LYS A 79 -5.96 16.52 2.07
N LYS A 80 -6.27 15.27 2.42
CA LYS A 80 -5.82 14.65 3.67
C LYS A 80 -4.31 14.36 3.71
N VAL A 81 -3.70 14.09 2.56
CA VAL A 81 -2.25 13.82 2.43
C VAL A 81 -1.45 15.06 2.02
N ALA A 82 -2.06 16.25 2.01
CA ALA A 82 -1.34 17.48 1.70
C ALA A 82 -0.36 17.88 2.81
N GLU A 83 -0.68 17.55 4.05
CA GLU A 83 0.08 17.88 5.26
C GLU A 83 0.11 16.68 6.20
N GLU A 84 1.10 16.63 7.08
CA GLU A 84 1.23 15.54 8.06
C GLU A 84 0.01 15.51 9.00
N PRO A 85 -0.67 14.37 9.17
CA PRO A 85 -1.87 14.29 9.99
C PRO A 85 -1.59 14.63 11.46
N ALA A 86 -2.27 15.66 11.98
CA ALA A 86 -2.06 16.17 13.33
C ALA A 86 -2.53 15.23 14.45
N ASP A 87 -3.48 14.33 14.16
CA ASP A 87 -4.10 13.47 15.16
C ASP A 87 -4.54 12.11 14.58
N ALA A 88 -4.93 11.20 15.47
CA ALA A 88 -5.35 9.85 15.10
C ALA A 88 -6.58 9.80 14.19
N ARG A 89 -7.47 10.81 14.28
CA ARG A 89 -8.66 10.89 13.42
C ARG A 89 -8.25 11.25 12.00
N ALA A 90 -7.30 12.16 11.83
CA ALA A 90 -6.75 12.52 10.53
C ALA A 90 -6.05 11.31 9.85
N TRP A 91 -5.27 10.54 10.61
CA TRP A 91 -4.68 9.28 10.15
C TRP A 91 -5.73 8.25 9.71
N SER A 92 -6.75 8.02 10.55
CA SER A 92 -7.86 7.12 10.23
C SER A 92 -8.62 7.56 8.98
N GLY A 93 -8.74 8.88 8.76
CA GLY A 93 -9.35 9.42 7.55
C GLY A 93 -8.61 9.03 6.26
N ILE A 94 -7.28 9.03 6.27
CA ILE A 94 -6.48 8.58 5.10
C ILE A 94 -6.68 7.07 4.89
N LYS A 95 -6.60 6.28 5.98
CA LYS A 95 -6.79 4.83 5.92
C LYS A 95 -8.15 4.46 5.33
N HIS A 96 -9.23 5.06 5.84
CA HIS A 96 -10.59 4.75 5.38
C HIS A 96 -10.77 5.09 3.91
N ASP A 97 -10.33 6.27 3.49
CA ASP A 97 -10.45 6.68 2.10
C ASP A 97 -9.60 5.78 1.17
N ALA A 98 -8.39 5.40 1.60
CA ALA A 98 -7.54 4.50 0.82
C ALA A 98 -8.17 3.10 0.66
N LEU A 99 -8.80 2.56 1.71
CA LEU A 99 -9.54 1.29 1.64
C LEU A 99 -10.78 1.40 0.75
N ALA A 100 -11.53 2.50 0.82
CA ALA A 100 -12.63 2.74 -0.11
C ALA A 100 -12.15 2.77 -1.57
N GLY A 101 -10.96 3.34 -1.81
CA GLY A 101 -10.33 3.35 -3.13
C GLY A 101 -9.98 1.95 -3.63
N ALA A 102 -9.42 1.11 -2.75
CA ALA A 102 -9.16 -0.30 -3.07
C ALA A 102 -10.44 -1.05 -3.47
N GLU A 103 -11.56 -0.81 -2.80
CA GLU A 103 -12.84 -1.43 -3.16
C GLU A 103 -13.42 -0.89 -4.47
N ILE A 104 -13.27 0.40 -4.76
CA ILE A 104 -13.64 0.96 -6.08
C ILE A 104 -12.82 0.30 -7.19
N ILE A 105 -11.54 0.03 -6.95
CA ILE A 105 -10.67 -0.68 -7.91
C ILE A 105 -11.13 -2.13 -8.09
N ASN A 106 -11.61 -2.81 -7.03
CA ASN A 106 -12.24 -4.12 -7.16
C ASN A 106 -13.48 -4.08 -8.05
N LEU A 107 -14.35 -3.08 -7.83
CA LEU A 107 -15.53 -2.89 -8.66
C LEU A 107 -15.17 -2.61 -10.12
N ALA A 108 -14.04 -1.96 -10.38
CA ALA A 108 -13.53 -1.80 -11.74
C ALA A 108 -13.00 -3.14 -12.30
N ALA A 109 -12.25 -3.91 -11.52
CA ALA A 109 -11.62 -5.16 -11.93
C ALA A 109 -12.63 -6.22 -12.40
N ILE A 110 -13.83 -6.25 -11.80
CA ILE A 110 -14.88 -7.22 -12.13
C ILE A 110 -15.77 -6.79 -13.31
N ARG A 111 -15.58 -5.58 -13.87
CA ARG A 111 -16.37 -5.07 -14.98
C ARG A 111 -15.74 -5.44 -16.32
N GLU A 112 -16.58 -5.52 -17.34
CA GLU A 112 -16.13 -5.68 -18.71
C GLU A 112 -15.37 -4.44 -19.18
N ILE A 113 -14.33 -4.69 -19.98
CA ILE A 113 -13.53 -3.67 -20.66
C ILE A 113 -13.36 -4.08 -22.12
N GLY A 114 -13.03 -3.12 -22.99
CA GLY A 114 -12.77 -3.37 -24.40
C GLY A 114 -11.76 -4.50 -24.63
N ASP A 115 -11.98 -5.28 -25.68
CA ASP A 115 -11.17 -6.47 -26.00
C ASP A 115 -9.67 -6.16 -26.10
N GLU A 116 -9.34 -4.98 -26.61
CA GLU A 116 -7.99 -4.44 -26.76
C GLU A 116 -7.25 -4.24 -25.42
N HIS A 117 -7.97 -4.20 -24.29
CA HIS A 117 -7.41 -3.97 -22.96
C HIS A 117 -7.51 -5.19 -22.03
N LYS A 118 -8.28 -6.22 -22.40
CA LYS A 118 -8.55 -7.40 -21.55
C LYS A 118 -7.28 -8.09 -21.03
N ALA A 119 -6.21 -8.13 -21.82
CA ALA A 119 -4.96 -8.77 -21.41
C ALA A 119 -4.21 -7.99 -20.32
N ALA A 120 -4.29 -6.66 -20.31
CA ALA A 120 -3.59 -5.81 -19.35
C ALA A 120 -4.42 -5.51 -18.09
N TRP A 121 -5.74 -5.60 -18.19
CA TRP A 121 -6.68 -5.17 -17.15
C TRP A 121 -6.47 -5.81 -15.77
N PRO A 122 -6.23 -7.14 -15.64
CA PRO A 122 -6.04 -7.76 -14.33
C PRO A 122 -4.82 -7.21 -13.59
N GLU A 123 -3.72 -6.97 -14.30
CA GLU A 123 -2.47 -6.49 -13.69
C GLU A 123 -2.56 -5.01 -13.30
N LEU A 124 -3.17 -4.18 -14.15
CA LEU A 124 -3.42 -2.77 -13.88
C LEU A 124 -4.26 -2.58 -12.62
N THR A 125 -5.39 -3.27 -12.54
CA THR A 125 -6.30 -3.18 -11.39
C THR A 125 -5.69 -3.78 -10.12
N ARG A 126 -5.01 -4.93 -10.20
CA ARG A 126 -4.29 -5.52 -9.07
C ARG A 126 -3.23 -4.57 -8.50
N THR A 127 -2.43 -3.94 -9.35
CA THR A 127 -1.34 -3.06 -8.89
C THR A 127 -1.89 -1.76 -8.30
N ALA A 128 -2.93 -1.17 -8.90
CA ALA A 128 -3.62 -0.02 -8.33
C ALA A 128 -4.27 -0.35 -6.97
N GLN A 129 -4.92 -1.50 -6.84
CA GLN A 129 -5.51 -1.97 -5.58
C GLN A 129 -4.43 -2.10 -4.51
N GLN A 130 -3.31 -2.76 -4.84
CA GLN A 130 -2.20 -2.93 -3.90
C GLN A 130 -1.63 -1.58 -3.45
N ALA A 131 -1.47 -0.60 -4.36
CA ALA A 131 -0.99 0.73 -4.00
C ALA A 131 -1.94 1.46 -3.03
N ALA A 132 -3.26 1.25 -3.18
CA ALA A 132 -4.25 1.79 -2.23
C ALA A 132 -4.15 1.09 -0.86
N LEU A 133 -3.95 -0.22 -0.83
CA LEU A 133 -3.71 -0.97 0.42
C LEU A 133 -2.41 -0.53 1.11
N ASP A 134 -1.34 -0.30 0.36
CA ASP A 134 -0.07 0.18 0.90
C ASP A 134 -0.21 1.57 1.53
N LEU A 135 -1.01 2.45 0.92
CA LEU A 135 -1.35 3.75 1.50
C LEU A 135 -2.15 3.57 2.80
N ALA A 136 -3.14 2.68 2.82
CA ALA A 136 -3.93 2.40 4.02
C ALA A 136 -3.04 1.87 5.16
N HIS A 137 -2.12 0.94 4.88
CA HIS A 137 -1.19 0.39 5.86
C HIS A 137 -0.18 1.42 6.37
N ALA A 138 0.35 2.29 5.49
CA ALA A 138 1.25 3.37 5.89
C ALA A 138 0.55 4.37 6.81
N ALA A 139 -0.71 4.71 6.50
CA ALA A 139 -1.53 5.60 7.32
C ALA A 139 -1.89 4.97 8.68
N ASP A 140 -2.21 3.67 8.71
CA ASP A 140 -2.46 2.94 9.96
C ASP A 140 -1.23 2.90 10.88
N ALA A 141 -0.05 2.73 10.27
CA ALA A 141 1.23 2.81 10.97
C ALA A 141 1.64 4.24 11.37
N LYS A 142 0.89 5.26 10.94
CA LYS A 142 1.18 6.69 11.15
C LYS A 142 2.58 7.10 10.65
N ASP A 143 3.03 6.49 9.57
CA ASP A 143 4.33 6.77 8.96
C ASP A 143 4.13 7.79 7.83
N TRP A 144 4.48 9.04 8.09
CA TRP A 144 4.25 10.14 7.16
C TRP A 144 5.03 10.00 5.85
N GLN A 145 6.30 9.63 5.93
CA GLN A 145 7.17 9.47 4.77
C GLN A 145 6.66 8.33 3.88
N ARG A 146 6.29 7.18 4.47
CA ARG A 146 5.69 6.06 3.73
C ARG A 146 4.33 6.40 3.16
N THR A 147 3.51 7.16 3.90
CA THR A 147 2.19 7.61 3.42
C THR A 147 2.34 8.48 2.17
N GLN A 148 3.27 9.43 2.16
CA GLN A 148 3.54 10.27 0.99
C GLN A 148 4.09 9.49 -0.21
N ALA A 149 4.95 8.50 0.04
CA ALA A 149 5.44 7.62 -1.03
C ALA A 149 4.32 6.75 -1.61
N ALA A 150 3.50 6.14 -0.74
CA ALA A 150 2.38 5.32 -1.14
C ALA A 150 1.30 6.12 -1.89
N TRP A 151 1.02 7.36 -1.47
CA TRP A 151 0.11 8.27 -2.19
C TRP A 151 0.57 8.53 -3.62
N LYS A 152 1.85 8.88 -3.82
CA LYS A 152 2.42 9.09 -5.15
C LYS A 152 2.37 7.82 -6.00
N SER A 153 2.63 6.66 -5.38
CA SER A 153 2.52 5.37 -6.05
C SER A 153 1.08 5.07 -6.51
N LEU A 154 0.09 5.32 -5.64
CA LEU A 154 -1.32 5.16 -6.00
C LEU A 154 -1.70 6.05 -7.18
N VAL A 155 -1.36 7.34 -7.13
CA VAL A 155 -1.62 8.28 -8.22
C VAL A 155 -0.95 7.84 -9.53
N ALA A 156 0.29 7.35 -9.47
CA ALA A 156 0.98 6.82 -10.65
C ALA A 156 0.24 5.61 -11.24
N ASN A 157 -0.22 4.67 -10.42
CA ASN A 157 -0.95 3.50 -10.90
C ASN A 157 -2.35 3.85 -11.48
N CYS A 158 -3.04 4.84 -10.91
CA CYS A 158 -4.26 5.37 -11.51
C CYS A 158 -3.98 5.94 -12.91
N ASN A 159 -2.88 6.70 -13.03
CA ASN A 159 -2.45 7.30 -14.29
C ASN A 159 -2.04 6.25 -15.34
N ASP A 160 -1.39 5.16 -14.93
CA ASP A 160 -1.04 4.05 -15.83
C ASP A 160 -2.32 3.40 -16.41
N CYS A 161 -3.36 3.23 -15.58
CA CYS A 161 -4.67 2.78 -16.07
C CYS A 161 -5.25 3.80 -17.07
N HIS A 162 -5.32 5.07 -16.70
CA HIS A 162 -5.88 6.12 -17.55
C HIS A 162 -5.19 6.19 -18.92
N GLN A 163 -3.86 6.16 -18.93
CA GLN A 163 -3.09 6.18 -20.18
C GLN A 163 -3.31 4.93 -21.03
N LYS A 164 -3.45 3.76 -20.41
CA LYS A 164 -3.53 2.49 -21.13
C LYS A 164 -4.93 2.17 -21.65
N VAL A 165 -5.97 2.56 -20.92
CA VAL A 165 -7.36 2.15 -21.20
C VAL A 165 -8.29 3.30 -21.57
N ALA A 166 -7.91 4.55 -21.33
CA ALA A 166 -8.72 5.72 -21.63
C ALA A 166 -7.87 6.97 -21.96
N PRO A 167 -6.90 6.87 -22.89
CA PRO A 167 -5.90 7.94 -23.14
C PRO A 167 -6.50 9.29 -23.51
N ASP A 168 -7.68 9.30 -24.14
CA ASP A 168 -8.38 10.52 -24.59
C ASP A 168 -9.57 10.90 -23.69
N GLY A 169 -9.91 10.07 -22.70
CA GLY A 169 -11.14 10.19 -21.90
C GLY A 169 -10.92 10.33 -20.40
N ALA A 170 -9.76 9.93 -19.88
CA ALA A 170 -9.46 9.98 -18.45
C ALA A 170 -8.44 11.08 -18.10
N PRO A 171 -8.65 11.82 -16.99
CA PRO A 171 -7.75 12.89 -16.59
C PRO A 171 -6.45 12.35 -15.99
N MET A 172 -5.31 12.99 -16.30
CA MET A 172 -4.05 12.69 -15.60
C MET A 172 -4.04 13.33 -14.21
N LEU A 173 -3.98 12.50 -13.19
CA LEU A 173 -4.03 12.88 -11.79
C LEU A 173 -2.68 13.44 -11.33
N LYS A 174 -2.74 14.38 -10.39
CA LYS A 174 -1.56 14.96 -9.73
C LYS A 174 -1.51 14.50 -8.27
N PRO A 175 -0.34 14.13 -7.74
CA PRO A 175 -0.18 13.99 -6.30
C PRO A 175 -0.59 15.26 -5.55
#